data_AF-M7YQM8-F1
#
_entry.id   AF-M7YQM8-F1
#
_cell.length_a   1.000
_cell.length_b   1.000
_cell.length_c   1.000
_cell.angle_alpha   90.00
_cell.angle_beta   90.00
_cell.angle_gamma   90.00
#
_symmetry.space_group_name_H-M   'P 1'
#
loop_
_entity.id
_entity.type
_entity.pdbx_description
1 polymer ?
#
loop_
_entity_poly.entity_id
_entity_poly.type
_entity_poly.pdbx_seq_one_letter_code
_entity_poly.pdbx_strand_id
1 'polypeptide(L)'
;MDFAKSGLGYCDVEVGTGVQPKRGELINIHYTARFPDGTVFDSSYKRGRPLTMRIGAGKILRGLQQGIGGGGGVTPMLVGGKRKLMIPPILAYGPEPAGCFSGDCNIPGNSTILYDILLVGIYKWRNRMLSGFRCARRCRGQAICTNSIIDYDMRSM
;
A
#
# COMPACT_ATOMS: atom_id res chain seq x y z
N MET A 1 8.61 -14.67 -15.30
CA MET A 1 8.32 -13.24 -15.10
C MET A 1 7.50 -12.84 -16.30
N ASP A 2 6.28 -12.38 -16.07
CA ASP A 2 5.32 -12.02 -17.10
C ASP A 2 5.32 -10.51 -17.29
N PHE A 3 4.96 -10.06 -18.49
CA PHE A 3 4.99 -8.63 -18.83
C PHE A 3 3.62 -8.16 -19.30
N ALA A 4 3.17 -7.05 -18.73
CA ALA A 4 1.98 -6.35 -19.20
C ALA A 4 2.29 -5.49 -20.43
N LYS A 5 1.26 -5.12 -21.18
CA LYS A 5 1.38 -4.20 -22.34
C LYS A 5 1.99 -2.84 -21.96
N SER A 6 1.88 -2.44 -20.70
CA SER A 6 2.48 -1.21 -20.17
C SER A 6 4.00 -1.31 -19.92
N GLY A 7 4.61 -2.47 -20.15
CA GLY A 7 6.02 -2.74 -19.85
C GLY A 7 6.29 -3.13 -18.40
N LEU A 8 5.26 -3.20 -17.55
CA LEU A 8 5.38 -3.69 -16.18
C LEU A 8 5.65 -5.20 -16.17
N GLY A 9 6.80 -5.60 -15.64
CA GLY A 9 7.11 -6.99 -15.35
C GLY A 9 6.59 -7.40 -13.98
N TYR A 10 6.04 -8.61 -13.85
CA TYR A 10 5.58 -9.17 -12.58
C TYR A 10 5.82 -10.68 -12.48
N CYS A 11 5.95 -11.17 -11.26
CA CYS A 11 6.06 -12.60 -10.97
C CYS A 11 5.49 -12.87 -9.58
N ASP A 12 4.45 -13.67 -9.49
CA ASP A 12 3.97 -14.20 -8.22
C ASP A 12 4.94 -15.26 -7.71
N VAL A 13 5.62 -14.94 -6.61
CA VAL A 13 6.46 -15.90 -5.88
C VAL A 13 5.57 -16.79 -5.03
N GLU A 14 4.53 -16.20 -4.44
CA GLU A 14 3.53 -16.90 -3.64
C GLU A 14 2.18 -16.23 -3.87
N VAL A 15 1.19 -16.99 -4.31
CA VAL A 15 -0.17 -16.47 -4.48
C VAL A 15 -0.85 -16.44 -3.12
N GLY A 16 -1.35 -15.26 -2.74
CA GLY A 16 -2.06 -15.09 -1.47
C GLY A 16 -3.37 -15.87 -1.44
N THR A 17 -3.81 -16.24 -0.24
CA THR A 17 -5.10 -16.94 -0.01
C THR A 17 -6.18 -16.02 0.57
N GLY A 18 -5.82 -14.79 0.88
CA GLY A 18 -6.72 -13.82 1.48
C GLY A 18 -7.57 -13.05 0.46
N VAL A 19 -8.33 -12.10 0.99
CA VAL A 19 -9.21 -11.25 0.20
C VAL A 19 -8.44 -10.39 -0.80
N GLN A 20 -9.02 -10.19 -1.98
CA GLN A 20 -8.51 -9.23 -2.96
C GLN A 20 -8.81 -7.79 -2.50
N PRO A 21 -7.81 -6.89 -2.43
CA PRO A 21 -8.05 -5.49 -2.15
C PRO A 21 -8.89 -4.83 -3.24
N LYS A 22 -9.86 -4.02 -2.83
CA LYS A 22 -10.69 -3.21 -3.74
C LYS A 22 -10.08 -1.83 -3.95
N ARG A 23 -10.43 -1.21 -5.08
CA ARG A 23 -10.07 0.18 -5.36
C ARG A 23 -10.59 1.10 -4.25
N GLY A 24 -9.73 1.99 -3.75
CA GLY A 24 -10.05 2.93 -2.67
C GLY A 24 -9.78 2.40 -1.27
N GLU A 25 -9.52 1.10 -1.10
CA GLU A 25 -9.14 0.54 0.19
C GLU A 25 -7.70 0.90 0.57
N LEU A 26 -7.46 0.96 1.88
CA LEU A 26 -6.12 1.06 2.44
C LEU A 26 -5.58 -0.36 2.62
N ILE A 27 -4.35 -0.59 2.17
CA ILE A 27 -3.65 -1.86 2.34
C ILE A 27 -2.33 -1.62 3.08
N ASN A 28 -1.86 -2.68 3.72
CA ASN A 28 -0.54 -2.73 4.32
C ASN A 28 0.34 -3.65 3.48
N ILE A 29 1.52 -3.16 3.09
CA ILE A 29 2.50 -3.93 2.36
C ILE A 29 3.86 -3.91 3.08
N HIS A 30 4.53 -5.05 3.07
CA HIS A 30 5.97 -5.06 3.21
C HIS A 30 6.62 -5.02 1.84
N TYR A 31 7.73 -4.30 1.71
CA TYR A 31 8.46 -4.27 0.45
C TYR A 31 9.94 -4.00 0.64
N THR A 32 10.70 -4.38 -0.37
CA THR A 32 12.07 -3.93 -0.61
C THR A 32 12.17 -3.43 -2.04
N ALA A 33 12.66 -2.21 -2.22
CA ALA A 33 12.88 -1.58 -3.51
C ALA A 33 14.39 -1.48 -3.77
N ARG A 34 14.80 -1.94 -4.95
CA ARG A 34 16.20 -1.96 -5.37
C ARG A 34 16.36 -1.60 -6.84
N PHE A 35 17.56 -1.18 -7.19
CA PHE A 35 17.98 -1.04 -8.58
C PHE A 35 18.36 -2.41 -9.17
N PRO A 36 18.51 -2.51 -10.51
CA PRO A 36 18.87 -3.77 -11.18
C PRO A 36 20.27 -4.30 -10.81
N ASP A 37 21.16 -3.43 -10.34
CA ASP A 37 22.48 -3.76 -9.82
C ASP A 37 22.44 -4.44 -8.42
N GLY A 38 21.27 -4.50 -7.78
CA GLY A 38 21.06 -5.04 -6.45
C GLY A 38 21.06 -4.01 -5.32
N THR A 39 21.39 -2.75 -5.60
CA THR A 39 21.46 -1.68 -4.61
C THR A 39 20.07 -1.37 -4.05
N VAL A 40 19.88 -1.59 -2.74
CA VAL A 40 18.61 -1.36 -2.03
C VAL A 40 18.55 0.09 -1.53
N PHE A 41 17.68 0.89 -2.13
CA PHE A 41 17.49 2.29 -1.74
C PHE A 41 16.32 2.49 -0.76
N ASP A 42 15.33 1.59 -0.74
CA ASP A 42 14.19 1.69 0.19
C ASP A 42 13.68 0.31 0.63
N SER A 43 13.27 0.17 1.89
CA SER A 43 12.67 -1.06 2.41
C SER A 43 11.81 -0.76 3.63
N SER A 44 10.60 -1.32 3.68
CA SER A 44 9.74 -1.18 4.85
C SER A 44 10.25 -1.96 6.06
N TYR A 45 11.06 -3.00 5.83
CA TYR A 45 11.70 -3.77 6.90
C TYR A 45 12.71 -2.93 7.69
N LYS A 46 13.46 -2.03 7.00
CA LYS A 46 14.36 -1.07 7.66
C LYS A 46 13.62 -0.11 8.60
N ARG A 47 12.34 0.15 8.35
CA ARG A 47 11.47 0.99 9.21
C ARG A 47 10.72 0.21 10.29
N GLY A 48 10.82 -1.12 10.30
CA GLY A 48 10.13 -2.00 11.27
C GLY A 48 8.60 -2.01 11.16
N ARG A 49 8.00 -1.35 10.15
CA ARG A 49 6.55 -1.27 9.98
C ARG A 49 6.12 -1.37 8.51
N PRO A 50 4.97 -1.98 8.20
CA PRO A 50 4.41 -1.98 6.86
C PRO A 50 4.16 -0.56 6.35
N LEU A 51 4.20 -0.39 5.03
CA LEU A 51 3.71 0.82 4.39
C LEU A 51 2.20 0.70 4.19
N THR A 52 1.45 1.63 4.77
CA THR A 52 0.01 1.77 4.50
C THR A 52 -0.19 2.64 3.27
N MET A 53 -0.91 2.13 2.29
CA MET A 53 -1.15 2.84 1.04
C MET A 53 -2.56 2.62 0.50
N ARG A 54 -3.10 3.58 -0.25
CA ARG A 54 -4.45 3.52 -0.82
C ARG A 54 -4.42 3.11 -2.28
N ILE A 55 -5.05 1.98 -2.61
CA ILE A 55 -5.08 1.49 -4.00
C ILE A 55 -5.99 2.38 -4.85
N GLY A 56 -5.49 2.80 -6.02
CA GLY A 56 -6.25 3.56 -7.01
C GLY A 56 -6.45 5.05 -6.67
N ALA A 57 -5.68 5.59 -5.72
CA ALA A 57 -5.75 7.00 -5.30
C ALA A 57 -4.74 7.91 -6.04
N GLY A 58 -3.90 7.37 -6.94
CA GLY A 58 -2.98 8.18 -7.74
C GLY A 58 -1.75 8.73 -7.02
N LYS A 59 -1.64 8.54 -5.70
CA LYS A 59 -0.53 9.07 -4.87
C LYS A 59 0.73 8.18 -4.83
N ILE A 60 0.71 7.05 -5.53
CA ILE A 60 1.74 6.02 -5.50
C ILE A 60 2.19 5.75 -6.94
N LEU A 61 3.43 5.29 -7.12
CA LEU A 61 3.96 4.85 -8.41
C LEU A 61 2.93 4.05 -9.20
N ARG A 62 2.74 4.41 -10.47
CA ARG A 62 1.73 3.81 -11.34
C ARG A 62 1.95 2.30 -11.48
N GLY A 63 3.21 1.88 -11.58
CA GLY A 63 3.58 0.46 -11.64
C GLY A 63 3.24 -0.33 -10.37
N LEU A 64 3.36 0.27 -9.18
CA LEU A 64 2.94 -0.37 -7.94
C LEU A 64 1.42 -0.51 -7.87
N GLN A 65 0.68 0.53 -8.27
CA GLN A 65 -0.78 0.48 -8.29
C GLN A 65 -1.29 -0.58 -9.26
N GLN A 66 -0.73 -0.65 -10.47
CA GLN A 66 -1.05 -1.67 -11.46
C GLN A 66 -0.61 -3.07 -11.00
N GLY A 67 0.57 -3.17 -10.39
CA GLY A 67 1.16 -4.43 -9.95
C GLY A 67 0.44 -5.06 -8.75
N ILE A 68 -0.12 -4.27 -7.84
CA ILE A 68 -0.86 -4.76 -6.67
C ILE A 68 -2.36 -4.81 -6.95
N GLY A 69 -2.94 -3.70 -7.42
CA GLY A 69 -4.38 -3.56 -7.66
C GLY A 69 -4.86 -4.22 -8.96
N GLY A 70 -3.93 -4.65 -9.82
CA GLY A 70 -4.23 -5.17 -11.15
C GLY A 70 -4.47 -4.05 -12.17
N GLY A 71 -4.52 -4.44 -13.44
CA GLY A 71 -4.77 -3.54 -14.57
C GLY A 71 -3.81 -3.73 -15.74
N GLY A 72 -4.21 -3.32 -16.94
CA GLY A 72 -3.37 -3.42 -18.15
C GLY A 72 -2.92 -4.83 -18.49
N GLY A 73 -3.66 -5.86 -18.05
CA GLY A 73 -3.31 -7.28 -18.21
C GLY A 73 -2.62 -7.92 -16.99
N VAL A 74 -2.40 -7.18 -15.90
CA VAL A 74 -1.88 -7.73 -14.64
C VAL A 74 -3.02 -8.18 -13.73
N THR A 75 -2.94 -9.41 -13.25
CA THR A 75 -3.86 -9.97 -12.26
C THR A 75 -3.65 -9.30 -10.90
N PRO A 76 -4.69 -8.87 -10.17
CA PRO A 76 -4.55 -8.27 -8.84
C PRO A 76 -3.91 -9.24 -7.83
N MET A 77 -3.21 -8.70 -6.83
CA MET A 77 -2.66 -9.49 -5.72
C MET A 77 -3.74 -9.84 -4.70
N LEU A 78 -3.57 -11.00 -4.05
CA LEU A 78 -4.36 -11.44 -2.91
C LEU A 78 -3.60 -11.25 -1.61
N VAL A 79 -4.31 -10.98 -0.51
CA VAL A 79 -3.70 -10.84 0.81
C VAL A 79 -2.92 -12.11 1.19
N GLY A 80 -1.72 -11.93 1.74
CA GLY A 80 -0.74 -12.98 1.99
C GLY A 80 0.22 -13.23 0.82
N GLY A 81 -0.06 -12.70 -0.37
CA GLY A 81 0.74 -12.96 -1.56
C GLY A 81 2.08 -12.23 -1.57
N LYS A 82 3.08 -12.88 -2.17
CA LYS A 82 4.40 -12.32 -2.45
C LYS A 82 4.60 -12.17 -3.95
N ARG A 83 4.91 -10.96 -4.39
CA ARG A 83 5.10 -10.64 -5.81
C ARG A 83 6.36 -9.84 -6.02
N LYS A 84 7.10 -10.19 -7.06
CA LYS A 84 8.19 -9.38 -7.61
C LYS A 84 7.64 -8.51 -8.74
N LEU A 85 8.02 -7.25 -8.78
CA LEU A 85 7.71 -6.33 -9.87
C LEU A 85 9.00 -5.75 -10.44
N MET A 86 9.01 -5.58 -11.76
CA MET A 86 10.00 -4.79 -12.49
C MET A 86 9.28 -3.61 -13.12
N ILE A 87 9.46 -2.44 -12.52
CA ILE A 87 8.73 -1.23 -12.89
C ILE A 87 9.63 -0.39 -13.79
N PRO A 88 9.28 -0.24 -15.08
CA PRO A 88 10.04 0.63 -15.98
C PRO A 88 9.90 2.10 -15.56
N PRO A 89 10.84 2.98 -15.96
CA PRO A 89 10.87 4.38 -15.51
C PRO A 89 9.57 5.14 -15.77
N ILE A 90 8.90 4.88 -16.91
CA ILE A 90 7.61 5.48 -17.27
C ILE A 90 6.47 5.16 -16.28
N LEU A 91 6.58 4.06 -15.54
CA LEU A 91 5.65 3.66 -14.48
C LEU A 91 6.21 3.89 -13.06
N ALA A 92 7.45 4.35 -12.96
CA ALA A 92 8.15 4.70 -11.73
C ALA A 92 8.30 6.24 -11.61
N TYR A 93 9.53 6.74 -11.56
CA TYR A 93 9.84 8.16 -11.34
C TYR A 93 10.06 8.98 -12.62
N GLY A 94 10.05 8.34 -13.79
CA GLY A 94 10.22 9.02 -15.07
C GLY A 94 11.68 9.41 -15.39
N PRO A 95 11.88 10.40 -16.27
CA PRO A 95 13.21 10.82 -16.72
C PRO A 95 13.96 11.67 -15.69
N GLU A 96 13.25 12.28 -14.75
CA GLU A 96 13.83 13.13 -13.72
C GLU A 96 14.34 12.29 -12.53
N PRO A 97 15.42 12.73 -11.86
CA PRO A 97 15.86 12.11 -10.62
C PRO A 97 14.83 12.30 -9.50
N ALA A 98 14.82 11.38 -8.54
CA ALA A 98 13.89 11.39 -7.41
C ALA A 98 14.57 11.09 -6.08
N GLY A 99 13.83 11.27 -4.98
CA GLY A 99 14.37 11.07 -3.63
C GLY A 99 15.46 12.09 -3.27
N CYS A 100 15.28 13.34 -3.74
CA CYS A 100 16.24 14.41 -3.54
C CYS A 100 16.15 14.99 -2.12
N PHE A 101 17.29 15.09 -1.45
CA PHE A 101 17.43 15.73 -0.15
C PHE A 101 18.67 16.63 -0.17
N SER A 102 18.49 17.93 0.09
CA SER A 102 19.56 18.94 0.08
C SER A 102 20.41 19.02 -1.21
N GLY A 103 19.79 18.69 -2.36
CA GLY A 103 20.45 18.75 -3.68
C GLY A 103 20.93 17.39 -4.20
N ASP A 104 21.10 16.40 -3.33
CA ASP A 104 21.51 15.05 -3.71
C ASP A 104 20.30 14.14 -3.89
N CYS A 105 20.19 13.51 -5.06
CA CYS A 105 19.09 12.60 -5.40
C CYS A 105 19.57 11.15 -5.41
N ASN A 106 18.95 10.33 -4.57
CA ASN A 106 19.32 8.91 -4.44
C ASN A 106 18.74 8.01 -5.55
N ILE A 107 17.81 8.53 -6.36
CA ILE A 107 17.20 7.79 -7.46
C ILE A 107 17.53 8.51 -8.77
N PRO A 108 18.41 7.95 -9.61
CA PRO A 108 18.72 8.52 -10.91
C PRO A 108 17.48 8.57 -11.81
N GLY A 109 17.44 9.54 -12.72
CA GLY A 109 16.45 9.60 -13.78
C GLY A 109 16.48 8.36 -14.68
N ASN A 110 15.35 8.01 -15.29
CA ASN A 110 15.18 6.82 -16.14
C ASN A 110 15.51 5.48 -15.44
N SER A 111 15.50 5.44 -14.11
CA SER A 111 15.76 4.21 -13.37
C SER A 111 14.61 3.20 -13.47
N THR A 112 14.95 1.94 -13.77
CA THR A 112 14.05 0.80 -13.58
C THR A 112 14.13 0.35 -12.13
N ILE A 113 12.98 0.13 -11.49
CA ILE A 113 12.92 -0.24 -10.08
C ILE A 113 12.40 -1.66 -9.93
N LEU A 114 13.13 -2.48 -9.17
CA LEU A 114 12.69 -3.82 -8.78
C LEU A 114 12.07 -3.76 -7.38
N TYR A 115 10.86 -4.28 -7.25
CA TYR A 115 10.16 -4.41 -5.96
C TYR A 115 9.95 -5.87 -5.62
N ASP A 116 10.31 -6.26 -4.41
CA ASP A 116 9.78 -7.46 -3.77
C ASP A 116 8.70 -7.02 -2.79
N ILE A 117 7.47 -7.52 -2.95
CA ILE A 117 6.29 -7.08 -2.21
C ILE A 117 5.68 -8.28 -1.49
N LEU A 118 5.29 -8.06 -0.24
CA LEU A 118 4.40 -8.92 0.53
C LEU A 118 3.14 -8.11 0.87
N LEU A 119 1.99 -8.54 0.37
CA LEU A 119 0.71 -7.93 0.71
C LEU A 119 0.23 -8.47 2.06
N VAL A 120 0.39 -7.67 3.11
CA VAL A 120 0.11 -8.09 4.49
C VAL A 120 -1.39 -8.20 4.75
N GLY A 121 -2.17 -7.23 4.28
CA GLY A 121 -3.60 -7.18 4.57
C GLY A 121 -4.26 -5.87 4.18
N ILE A 122 -5.59 -5.84 4.31
CA ILE A 122 -6.38 -4.62 4.18
C ILE A 122 -6.34 -3.90 5.54
N TYR A 123 -5.92 -2.64 5.53
CA TYR A 123 -5.94 -1.80 6.71
C TYR A 123 -7.39 -1.45 7.06
N LYS A 124 -7.88 -2.07 8.14
CA LYS A 124 -9.15 -1.69 8.75
C LYS A 124 -8.86 -0.64 9.80
N TRP A 125 -9.11 0.63 9.46
CA TRP A 125 -9.32 1.64 10.49
C TRP A 125 -10.49 1.14 11.32
N ARG A 126 -10.29 1.00 12.63
CA ARG A 126 -11.21 0.31 13.52
C ARG A 126 -12.60 0.96 13.51
N ASN A 127 -13.49 0.51 12.62
CA ASN A 127 -14.92 0.51 12.87
C ASN A 127 -15.17 -0.60 13.89
N ARG A 128 -14.90 -0.31 15.17
CA ARG A 128 -15.60 -0.99 16.26
C ARG A 128 -17.00 -0.40 16.34
N MET A 129 -17.75 -0.48 15.25
CA MET A 129 -19.20 -0.28 15.31
C MET A 129 -19.72 -1.59 15.90
N LEU A 130 -20.03 -1.52 17.18
CA LEU A 130 -20.52 -2.61 18.00
C LEU A 130 -21.58 -3.39 17.23
N SER A 131 -21.34 -4.69 17.05
CA SER A 131 -22.44 -5.63 16.84
C SER A 131 -23.39 -5.47 18.02
N GLY A 132 -24.58 -4.92 17.78
CA GLY A 132 -25.70 -4.99 18.71
C GLY A 132 -25.93 -3.76 19.57
N PHE A 133 -26.38 -2.67 18.95
CA PHE A 133 -27.53 -1.95 19.52
C PHE A 133 -28.59 -1.87 18.43
N ARG A 134 -29.46 -2.89 18.38
CA ARG A 134 -30.79 -2.69 17.84
C ARG A 134 -31.39 -1.56 18.67
N CYS A 135 -31.67 -0.42 18.05
CA CYS A 135 -32.50 0.60 18.64
C CYS A 135 -33.91 0.00 18.76
N ALA A 136 -34.13 -0.77 19.83
CA ALA A 136 -35.46 -1.17 20.25
C ALA A 136 -36.14 0.10 20.77
N ARG A 137 -37.32 0.37 20.20
CA ARG A 137 -38.18 1.51 20.49
C ARG A 137 -38.30 1.80 22.00
N ARG A 138 -38.08 3.09 22.32
CA ARG A 138 -38.86 3.96 23.22
C ARG A 138 -39.02 3.55 24.70
N CYS A 139 -38.43 4.36 25.60
CA CYS A 139 -39.10 4.77 26.85
C CYS A 139 -38.49 6.08 27.39
N ARG A 140 -39.32 6.81 28.13
CA ARG A 140 -39.16 8.21 28.55
C ARG A 140 -38.04 8.41 29.56
N GLY A 141 -37.38 9.57 29.49
CA GLY A 141 -36.73 10.24 30.63
C GLY A 141 -35.27 9.84 30.90
N GLN A 142 -34.38 10.84 30.84
CA GLN A 142 -33.02 10.89 31.40
C GLN A 142 -31.94 9.99 30.78
N ALA A 143 -31.25 10.54 29.78
CA ALA A 143 -29.92 10.09 29.40
C ALA A 143 -28.90 10.77 30.33
N ILE A 144 -28.27 10.00 31.22
CA ILE A 144 -26.98 10.37 31.82
C ILE A 144 -25.97 9.38 31.25
N CYS A 145 -25.29 9.80 30.18
CA CYS A 145 -24.09 9.13 29.70
C CYS A 145 -22.92 9.97 30.17
N THR A 146 -22.22 9.53 31.22
CA THR A 146 -20.99 10.17 31.68
C THR A 146 -19.88 9.89 30.68
N ASN A 147 -19.30 10.96 30.14
CA ASN A 147 -18.15 10.94 29.23
C ASN A 147 -16.86 10.65 30.00
N SER A 148 -16.07 9.70 29.51
CA SER A 148 -14.60 9.77 29.60
C SER A 148 -13.98 8.83 28.57
N ILE A 149 -13.74 9.37 27.37
CA ILE A 149 -12.81 8.81 26.39
C ILE A 149 -11.58 9.71 26.47
N ILE A 150 -10.45 9.13 26.85
CA ILE A 150 -9.15 9.79 26.73
C ILE A 150 -8.73 9.61 25.26
N ASP A 151 -8.90 10.68 24.48
CA ASP A 151 -8.29 10.82 23.16
C ASP A 151 -6.79 11.06 23.34
N TYR A 152 -5.95 10.23 22.71
CA TYR A 152 -4.56 10.61 22.41
C TYR A 152 -4.52 11.08 20.95
N ASP A 153 -4.54 12.39 20.79
CA ASP A 153 -4.22 13.11 19.56
C ASP A 153 -2.71 12.96 19.27
N MET A 154 -2.38 12.56 18.04
CA MET A 154 -1.03 12.73 17.48
C MET A 154 -1.14 13.48 16.15
N ARG A 155 -1.67 14.70 16.20
CA ARG A 155 -1.17 15.81 15.38
C ARG A 155 -0.01 16.46 16.11
N SER A 156 1.21 16.06 15.75
CA SER A 156 2.42 16.82 16.02
C SER A 156 3.47 16.44 14.99
N MET A 157 3.44 17.15 13.87
CA MET A 157 4.56 17.89 13.27
C MET A 157 4.04 18.68 12.06
#